data_AF-A0A699V7N5-F1
#
_entry.id   AF-A0A699V7N5-F1
#
_cell.length_a   1.000
_cell.length_b   1.000
_cell.length_c   1.000
_cell.angle_alpha   90.00
_cell.angle_beta   90.00
_cell.angle_gamma   90.00
#
_symmetry.space_group_name_H-M   'P 1'
#
loop_
_entity.id
_entity.type
_entity.pdbx_description
1 polymer ?
#
loop_
_entity_poly.entity_id
_entity_poly.type
_entity_poly.pdbx_seq_one_letter_code
_entity_poly.pdbx_strand_id
1 'polypeptide(L)'
;RAVENQVKFATCTLHSVALTWWNTHIKKLEMELWELKVKGTDLASYTQRFQELALLCERMFFKESDKIEKYIRGLLDMIHGSVVASKPKTMQEAVEIVTELMDKKIRTFAERKTASKRKFENTSRNTQNQQQQSNKRQNTGRVYT
;
A
#
# COMPACT_ATOMS: atom_id res chain seq x y z
N ARG A 1 -5.92 -17.65 -58.81
CA ARG A 1 -4.51 -17.51 -58.37
C ARG A 1 -4.16 -16.08 -57.95
N ALA A 2 -4.43 -15.04 -58.76
CA ALA A 2 -4.09 -13.65 -58.40
C ALA A 2 -4.85 -13.11 -57.16
N VAL A 3 -6.18 -13.30 -57.10
CA VAL A 3 -7.01 -12.87 -55.96
C VAL A 3 -6.60 -13.57 -54.66
N GLU A 4 -6.29 -14.87 -54.74
CA GLU A 4 -5.83 -15.65 -53.59
C GLU A 4 -4.50 -15.13 -53.02
N ASN A 5 -3.57 -14.72 -53.89
CA ASN A 5 -2.30 -14.11 -53.48
C ASN A 5 -2.52 -12.72 -52.85
N GLN A 6 -3.47 -11.93 -53.36
CA GLN A 6 -3.84 -10.64 -52.76
C GLN A 6 -4.47 -10.80 -51.38
N VAL A 7 -5.37 -11.77 -51.20
CA VAL A 7 -5.98 -12.09 -49.91
C VAL A 7 -4.91 -12.56 -48.91
N LYS A 8 -3.99 -13.45 -49.33
CA LYS A 8 -2.86 -13.87 -48.49
C LYS A 8 -1.97 -12.69 -48.09
N PHE A 9 -1.65 -11.81 -49.03
CA PHE A 9 -0.85 -10.61 -48.77
C PHE A 9 -1.53 -9.67 -47.77
N ALA A 10 -2.80 -9.33 -48.00
CA ALA A 10 -3.56 -8.46 -47.09
C ALA A 10 -3.66 -9.06 -45.67
N THR A 11 -3.87 -10.38 -45.56
CA THR A 11 -3.94 -11.08 -44.28
C THR A 11 -2.59 -11.06 -43.55
N CYS A 12 -1.48 -11.29 -44.26
CA CYS A 12 -0.13 -11.20 -43.69
C CYS A 12 0.20 -9.78 -43.19
N THR A 13 -0.19 -8.74 -43.93
CA THR A 13 0.02 -7.35 -43.52
C THR A 13 -0.80 -7.01 -42.26
N LEU A 14 -2.08 -7.37 -42.24
CA LEU A 14 -2.93 -7.15 -41.06
C LEU A 14 -2.40 -7.91 -39.84
N HIS A 15 -1.96 -9.15 -40.02
CA HIS A 15 -1.35 -9.94 -38.95
C HIS A 15 -0.06 -9.29 -38.42
N SER A 16 0.81 -8.83 -39.31
CA SER A 16 2.06 -8.17 -38.93
C SER A 16 1.83 -6.87 -38.16
N VAL A 17 0.87 -6.05 -38.59
CA VAL A 17 0.52 -4.80 -37.90
C VAL A 17 -0.10 -5.09 -36.53
N ALA A 18 -1.02 -6.06 -36.45
CA ALA A 18 -1.65 -6.47 -35.19
C ALA A 18 -0.61 -7.02 -34.20
N LEU A 19 0.33 -7.84 -34.67
CA LEU A 19 1.41 -8.40 -33.84
C LEU A 19 2.34 -7.31 -33.32
N THR A 20 2.76 -6.36 -34.16
CA THR A 20 3.60 -5.23 -33.74
C THR A 20 2.88 -4.36 -32.72
N TRP A 21 1.58 -4.08 -32.94
CA TRP A 21 0.76 -3.34 -32.00
C TRP A 21 0.65 -4.05 -30.65
N TRP A 22 0.34 -5.36 -30.67
CA TRP A 22 0.25 -6.19 -29.47
C TRP A 22 1.57 -6.19 -28.68
N ASN A 23 2.70 -6.41 -29.36
CA ASN A 23 4.01 -6.40 -28.73
C ASN A 23 4.34 -5.05 -28.08
N THR A 24 3.96 -3.95 -28.71
CA THR A 24 4.14 -2.61 -28.15
C THR A 24 3.26 -2.39 -26.92
N HIS A 25 2.00 -2.83 -26.99
CA HIS A 25 1.05 -2.70 -25.90
C HIS A 25 1.48 -3.52 -24.68
N ILE A 26 1.88 -4.77 -24.89
CA ILE A 26 2.40 -5.64 -23.83
C ILE A 26 3.61 -5.00 -23.16
N LYS A 27 4.63 -4.55 -23.92
CA LYS A 27 5.79 -3.85 -23.35
C LYS A 27 5.42 -2.66 -22.46
N LYS A 28 4.36 -1.91 -22.82
CA LYS A 28 3.88 -0.80 -22.00
C LYS A 28 3.29 -1.28 -20.67
N LEU A 29 2.45 -2.30 -20.70
CA LEU A 29 1.88 -2.91 -19.50
C LEU A 29 2.95 -3.55 -18.61
N GLU A 30 3.96 -4.17 -19.22
CA GLU A 30 5.12 -4.72 -18.52
C GLU A 30 5.87 -3.62 -17.75
N MET A 31 6.17 -2.49 -18.40
CA MET A 31 6.81 -1.35 -17.73
C MET A 31 5.96 -0.81 -16.58
N GLU A 32 4.65 -0.68 -16.78
CA GLU A 32 3.72 -0.20 -15.74
C GLU A 32 3.73 -1.16 -14.53
N LEU A 33 3.69 -2.47 -14.76
CA LEU A 33 3.78 -3.48 -13.71
C LEU A 33 5.11 -3.41 -12.98
N TRP A 34 6.22 -3.20 -13.68
CA TRP A 34 7.55 -3.10 -13.10
C TRP A 34 7.71 -1.88 -12.18
N GLU A 35 7.16 -0.73 -12.58
CA GLU A 35 7.17 0.52 -11.81
C GLU A 35 6.06 0.60 -10.75
N LEU A 36 5.13 -0.35 -10.73
CA LEU A 36 4.01 -0.36 -9.78
C LEU A 36 4.52 -0.49 -8.34
N LYS A 37 4.20 0.53 -7.53
CA LYS A 37 4.49 0.63 -6.09
C LYS A 37 3.28 1.20 -5.35
N VAL A 38 3.10 0.84 -4.08
CA VAL A 38 2.06 1.40 -3.24
C VAL A 38 2.30 2.92 -3.08
N LYS A 39 1.25 3.72 -3.27
CA LYS A 39 1.27 5.17 -3.06
C LYS A 39 0.58 5.52 -1.75
N GLY A 40 1.32 6.10 -0.82
CA GLY A 40 0.79 6.47 0.50
C GLY A 40 0.32 5.23 1.28
N THR A 41 -0.95 5.22 1.69
CA THR A 41 -1.58 4.10 2.42
C THR A 41 -2.60 3.32 1.60
N ASP A 42 -2.76 3.63 0.31
CA ASP A 42 -3.78 3.02 -0.54
C ASP A 42 -3.31 1.67 -1.09
N LEU A 43 -3.42 0.66 -0.23
CA LEU A 43 -3.11 -0.72 -0.58
C LEU A 43 -4.14 -1.32 -1.54
N ALA A 44 -5.42 -0.99 -1.36
CA ALA A 44 -6.51 -1.60 -2.12
C ALA A 44 -6.37 -1.31 -3.62
N SER A 45 -6.12 -0.05 -3.99
CA SER A 45 -5.89 0.31 -5.40
C SER A 45 -4.63 -0.35 -5.96
N TYR A 46 -3.57 -0.48 -5.15
CA TYR A 46 -2.36 -1.18 -5.56
C TYR A 46 -2.62 -2.66 -5.85
N THR A 47 -3.29 -3.38 -4.94
CA THR A 47 -3.61 -4.80 -5.09
C THR A 47 -4.51 -5.04 -6.29
N GLN A 48 -5.54 -4.23 -6.46
CA GLN A 48 -6.43 -4.32 -7.61
C GLN A 48 -5.66 -4.12 -8.92
N ARG A 49 -4.87 -3.04 -9.02
CA ARG A 49 -4.10 -2.74 -10.23
C ARG A 49 -3.06 -3.81 -10.54
N PHE A 50 -2.43 -4.37 -9.52
CA PHE A 50 -1.50 -5.47 -9.67
C PHE A 50 -2.19 -6.72 -10.25
N GLN A 51 -3.36 -7.09 -9.73
CA GLN A 51 -4.12 -8.24 -10.22
C GLN A 51 -4.58 -8.07 -11.66
N GLU A 52 -5.06 -6.87 -12.03
CA GLU A 52 -5.42 -6.52 -13.41
C GLU A 52 -4.22 -6.67 -14.36
N LEU A 53 -3.07 -6.07 -14.01
CA LEU A 53 -1.85 -6.13 -14.83
C LEU A 53 -1.29 -7.56 -14.91
N ALA A 54 -1.34 -8.32 -13.81
CA ALA A 54 -0.88 -9.70 -13.80
C ALA A 54 -1.75 -10.63 -14.65
N LEU A 55 -3.06 -10.33 -14.76
CA LEU A 55 -3.97 -11.07 -15.63
C LEU A 55 -3.73 -10.73 -17.11
N LEU A 56 -3.56 -9.45 -17.42
CA LEU A 56 -3.28 -9.00 -18.80
C LEU A 56 -1.91 -9.47 -19.30
N CYS A 57 -0.94 -9.57 -18.38
CA CYS A 57 0.41 -10.03 -18.66
C CYS A 57 0.67 -11.43 -18.09
N GLU A 58 -0.29 -12.36 -18.23
CA GLU A 58 -0.18 -13.72 -17.67
C GLU A 58 1.13 -14.42 -18.06
N ARG A 59 1.62 -14.18 -19.28
CA ARG A 59 2.90 -14.73 -19.78
C ARG A 59 4.15 -14.21 -19.05
N MET A 60 4.05 -13.17 -18.22
CA MET A 60 5.18 -12.63 -17.44
C MET A 60 5.48 -13.45 -16.18
N PHE A 61 4.50 -14.21 -15.68
CA PHE A 61 4.64 -14.98 -14.46
C PHE A 61 4.61 -16.47 -14.79
N PHE A 62 5.79 -17.08 -14.93
CA PHE A 62 5.89 -18.52 -15.16
C PHE A 62 5.54 -19.33 -13.91
N LYS A 63 5.72 -18.74 -12.73
CA LYS A 63 5.40 -19.33 -11.44
C LYS A 63 4.63 -18.35 -10.56
N GLU A 64 3.77 -18.90 -9.71
CA GLU A 64 3.06 -18.14 -8.67
C GLU A 64 4.05 -17.40 -7.74
N SER A 65 5.21 -18.01 -7.46
CA SER A 65 6.28 -17.38 -6.66
C SER A 65 6.78 -16.07 -7.25
N ASP A 66 6.90 -15.99 -8.58
CA ASP A 66 7.45 -14.82 -9.27
C ASP A 66 6.45 -13.65 -9.18
N LYS A 67 5.15 -14.00 -9.23
CA LYS A 67 4.04 -13.07 -9.02
C LYS A 67 4.02 -12.53 -7.60
N ILE A 68 4.18 -13.42 -6.62
CA ILE A 68 4.26 -13.05 -5.20
C ILE A 68 5.47 -12.16 -4.93
N GLU A 69 6.65 -12.52 -5.44
CA GLU A 69 7.86 -11.72 -5.29
C GLU A 69 7.68 -10.31 -5.87
N LYS A 70 7.12 -10.23 -7.08
CA LYS A 70 6.88 -8.93 -7.73
C LYS A 70 5.87 -8.07 -6.98
N TYR A 71 4.85 -8.69 -6.38
CA TYR A 71 3.89 -8.01 -5.51
C TYR A 71 4.58 -7.47 -4.25
N ILE A 72 5.36 -8.30 -3.56
CA ILE A 72 6.07 -7.91 -2.34
C ILE A 72 7.03 -6.75 -2.60
N ARG A 73 7.74 -6.76 -3.74
CA ARG A 73 8.70 -5.71 -4.11
C ARG A 73 8.08 -4.32 -4.31
N GLY A 74 6.77 -4.25 -4.58
CA GLY A 74 6.06 -2.98 -4.72
C GLY A 74 5.46 -2.44 -3.42
N LEU A 75 5.59 -3.17 -2.30
CA LEU A 75 5.06 -2.77 -1.00
C LEU A 75 5.91 -1.70 -0.31
N LEU A 76 5.36 -1.08 0.73
CA LEU A 76 6.12 -0.18 1.59
C LEU A 76 7.19 -0.95 2.38
N ASP A 77 8.39 -0.35 2.49
CA ASP A 77 9.51 -0.86 3.30
C ASP A 77 9.09 -1.24 4.72
N MET A 78 8.14 -0.47 5.24
CA MET A 78 7.55 -0.64 6.56
C MET A 78 6.95 -2.01 6.85
N ILE A 79 6.44 -2.73 5.84
CA ILE A 79 5.80 -4.04 5.98
C ILE A 79 6.51 -5.13 5.17
N HIS A 80 7.35 -4.74 4.21
CA HIS A 80 8.10 -5.63 3.32
C HIS A 80 8.78 -6.78 4.09
N GLY A 81 9.59 -6.46 5.10
CA GLY A 81 10.33 -7.48 5.86
C GLY A 81 9.43 -8.50 6.57
N SER A 82 8.29 -8.06 7.09
CA SER A 82 7.32 -8.94 7.75
C SER A 82 6.62 -9.88 6.77
N VAL A 83 6.28 -9.39 5.58
CA VAL A 83 5.64 -10.21 4.54
C VAL A 83 6.58 -11.27 4.00
N VAL A 84 7.85 -10.90 3.75
CA VAL A 84 8.89 -11.86 3.32
C VAL A 84 9.09 -12.97 4.35
N ALA A 85 9.08 -12.62 5.65
CA ALA A 85 9.24 -13.59 6.72
C ALA A 85 8.08 -14.61 6.79
N SER A 86 6.86 -14.19 6.44
CA SER A 86 5.67 -15.06 6.42
C SER A 86 5.67 -16.08 5.28
N LYS A 87 6.51 -15.89 4.25
CA LYS A 87 6.67 -16.81 3.11
C LYS A 87 5.33 -17.27 2.50
N PRO A 88 4.51 -16.32 2.00
CA PRO A 88 3.22 -16.66 1.37
C PRO A 88 3.44 -17.63 0.19
N LYS A 89 2.56 -18.62 0.08
CA LYS A 89 2.59 -19.62 -0.99
C LYS A 89 1.65 -19.26 -2.13
N THR A 90 0.63 -18.47 -1.85
CA THR A 90 -0.36 -18.01 -2.83
C THR A 90 -0.44 -16.49 -2.84
N MET A 91 -0.87 -15.93 -3.97
CA MET A 91 -1.13 -14.49 -4.05
C MET A 91 -2.19 -14.02 -3.06
N GLN A 92 -3.20 -14.84 -2.78
CA GLN A 92 -4.24 -14.50 -1.82
C GLN A 92 -3.67 -14.40 -0.40
N GLU A 93 -2.87 -15.38 0.03
CA GLU A 93 -2.17 -15.32 1.32
C GLU A 93 -1.31 -14.06 1.44
N ALA A 94 -0.59 -13.70 0.37
CA ALA A 94 0.22 -12.48 0.36
C ALA A 94 -0.65 -11.22 0.56
N VAL A 95 -1.81 -11.13 -0.08
CA VAL A 95 -2.75 -10.00 0.08
C VAL A 95 -3.34 -9.94 1.50
N GLU A 96 -3.73 -11.09 2.05
CA GLU A 96 -4.28 -11.19 3.41
C GLU A 96 -3.26 -10.73 4.46
N ILE A 97 -2.02 -11.24 4.40
CA ILE A 97 -0.93 -10.85 5.30
C ILE A 97 -0.67 -9.34 5.23
N VAL A 98 -0.62 -8.77 4.03
CA VAL A 98 -0.34 -7.35 3.83
C VAL A 98 -1.46 -6.48 4.41
N THR A 99 -2.72 -6.89 4.22
CA THR A 99 -3.90 -6.20 4.75
C THR A 99 -3.90 -6.23 6.28
N GLU A 100 -3.67 -7.40 6.88
CA GLU A 100 -3.58 -7.56 8.34
C GLU A 100 -2.48 -6.67 8.94
N LEU A 101 -1.30 -6.65 8.30
CA LEU A 101 -0.18 -5.81 8.76
C LEU A 101 -0.49 -4.32 8.68
N MET A 102 -1.18 -3.87 7.63
CA MET A 102 -1.61 -2.48 7.49
C MET A 102 -2.63 -2.10 8.57
N ASP A 103 -3.65 -2.92 8.79
CA ASP A 103 -4.66 -2.70 9.83
C ASP A 103 -4.05 -2.64 11.23
N LYS A 104 -3.10 -3.54 11.51
CA LYS A 104 -2.36 -3.55 12.78
C LYS A 104 -1.58 -2.26 12.99
N LYS A 105 -0.94 -1.71 11.95
CA LYS A 105 -0.23 -0.41 12.05
C LYS A 105 -1.20 0.74 12.28
N ILE A 106 -2.30 0.80 11.54
CA ILE A 106 -3.33 1.85 11.71
C ILE A 106 -3.86 1.84 13.15
N ARG A 107 -4.18 0.65 13.68
CA ARG A 107 -4.63 0.47 15.07
C ARG A 107 -3.59 0.96 16.07
N THR A 108 -2.33 0.56 15.89
CA THR A 108 -1.22 0.98 16.76
C THR A 108 -1.02 2.50 16.77
N PHE A 109 -1.15 3.16 15.61
CA PHE A 109 -1.05 4.62 15.53
C PHE A 109 -2.23 5.31 16.23
N ALA A 110 -3.45 4.80 16.07
CA ALA A 110 -4.64 5.33 16.75
C ALA A 110 -4.53 5.20 18.28
N GLU A 111 -4.03 4.07 18.78
CA GLU A 111 -3.79 3.83 20.20
C GLU A 111 -2.76 4.79 20.79
N ARG A 112 -1.63 5.02 20.09
CA ARG A 112 -0.62 5.98 20.55
C ARG A 112 -1.17 7.42 20.61
N LYS A 113 -1.98 7.81 19.62
CA LYS A 113 -2.60 9.15 19.57
C LYS A 113 -3.60 9.36 20.71
N THR A 114 -4.37 8.34 21.07
CA THR A 114 -5.32 8.42 22.19
C THR A 114 -4.61 8.37 23.55
N ALA A 115 -3.56 7.55 23.68
CA ALA A 115 -2.74 7.49 24.89
C ALA A 115 -2.01 8.82 25.17
N SER A 116 -1.45 9.46 24.15
CA SER A 116 -0.80 10.77 24.30
C SER A 116 -1.80 11.86 24.66
N LYS A 117 -3.01 11.84 24.07
CA LYS A 117 -4.10 12.78 24.43
C LYS A 117 -4.51 12.64 25.90
N ARG A 118 -4.71 11.41 26.39
CA ARG A 118 -5.02 11.16 27.82
C ARG A 118 -3.90 11.64 28.74
N LYS A 119 -2.63 11.45 28.36
CA LYS A 119 -1.49 11.98 29.13
C LYS A 119 -1.47 13.50 29.17
N PHE A 120 -1.67 14.18 28.04
CA PHE A 120 -1.73 15.64 27.96
C PHE A 120 -2.85 16.20 28.85
N GLU A 121 -4.04 15.60 28.80
CA GLU A 121 -5.19 16.02 29.59
C GLU A 121 -4.98 15.80 31.10
N ASN A 122 -4.31 14.70 31.48
CA ASN A 122 -3.95 14.43 32.87
C ASN A 122 -2.87 15.39 33.39
N THR A 123 -1.87 15.73 32.57
CA THR A 123 -0.86 16.74 32.92
C THR A 123 -1.50 18.12 33.08
N SER A 124 -2.37 18.53 32.15
CA SER A 124 -3.10 19.80 32.21
C SER A 124 -3.95 19.93 33.47
N ARG A 125 -4.74 18.91 33.82
CA ARG A 125 -5.57 18.90 35.05
C ARG A 125 -4.73 19.00 36.32
N ASN A 126 -3.57 18.35 36.36
CA ASN A 126 -2.67 18.39 37.52
C ASN A 126 -2.06 19.79 37.71
N THR A 127 -1.57 20.42 36.63
CA THR A 127 -1.01 21.79 36.71
C THR A 127 -2.05 22.81 37.15
N GLN A 128 -3.29 22.69 36.65
CA GLN A 128 -4.38 23.60 37.01
C GLN A 128 -4.80 23.44 38.49
N ASN A 129 -4.87 22.20 38.99
CA ASN A 129 -5.16 21.94 40.40
C ASN A 129 -4.03 22.42 41.34
N GLN A 130 -2.75 22.26 40.97
CA GLN A 130 -1.64 22.80 41.76
C GLN A 130 -1.68 24.33 41.86
N GLN A 131 -1.96 25.02 40.75
CA GLN A 131 -2.04 26.48 40.72
C GLN A 131 -3.23 27.00 41.57
N GLN A 132 -4.35 26.28 41.56
CA GLN A 132 -5.51 26.62 42.38
C GLN A 132 -5.27 26.37 43.88
N GLN A 133 -4.48 25.35 44.21
CA GLN A 133 -4.11 25.02 45.59
C GLN A 133 -3.01 25.94 46.16
N SER A 134 -2.09 26.46 45.33
CA SER A 134 -1.11 27.47 45.76
C SER A 134 -1.77 28.83 46.05
N ASN A 135 -2.77 29.21 45.25
CA ASN A 135 -3.47 30.49 45.40
C ASN A 135 -4.36 30.52 46.66
N LYS A 136 -4.80 29.36 47.17
CA LYS A 136 -5.61 29.27 48.39
C LYS A 136 -4.78 29.39 49.69
N ARG A 137 -3.46 29.16 49.63
CA ARG A 137 -2.56 29.27 50.79
C ARG A 137 -2.01 30.67 51.04
N GLN A 138 -2.18 31.61 50.11
CA GLN A 138 -1.65 32.98 50.27
C GLN A 138 -2.64 33.98 50.90
N ASN A 139 -3.88 33.58 51.19
CA ASN A 139 -4.90 34.47 51.77
C ASN A 139 -5.28 34.07 53.21
N THR A 140 -4.33 34.09 54.17
CA THR A 140 -4.70 34.00 55.61
C THR A 140 -3.75 34.77 56.54
N GLY A 141 -3.04 35.78 56.05
CA GLY A 141 -2.05 36.47 56.89
C GLY A 141 -1.87 37.94 56.58
N ARG A 142 -2.90 38.75 56.83
CA ARG A 142 -2.70 40.19 57.14
C ARG A 142 -3.88 40.72 57.95
N VAL A 143 -3.86 40.42 59.24
CA VAL A 143 -4.45 41.24 60.29
C VAL A 143 -3.27 41.79 61.08
N TYR A 144 -3.02 43.10 60.99
CA TYR A 144 -2.39 43.85 62.08
C TYR A 144 -2.86 45.31 62.04
N THR A 145 -3.37 45.71 63.20
CA THR A 145 -3.48 47.05 63.82
C THR A 145 -4.24 48.15 63.10
#